data_AF-A0AAD8FYE0-F1
#
_entry.id   AF-A0AAD8FYE0-F1
#
_cell.length_a   1.000
_cell.length_b   1.000
_cell.length_c   1.000
_cell.angle_alpha   90.00
_cell.angle_beta   90.00
_cell.angle_gamma   90.00
#
_symmetry.space_group_name_H-M   'P 1'
#
loop_
_entity.id
_entity.type
_entity.pdbx_description
1 polymer ?
#
loop_
_entity_poly.entity_id
_entity_poly.type
_entity_poly.pdbx_seq_one_letter_code
_entity_poly.pdbx_strand_id
1 'polypeptide(L)'
;MASKLLHRLRRTLLREVTLQPQLGSAEDFPESSELDDDTEGLSSRFSGTLSFEGEQEPESEDLGENSELDSDSDVLEDSGENCTESTESSPACQPPAHNMLTKQLQDSWKQSRTRSTPERLLFEVTDASVVQEGTSKYVLYTIHVIKSGQFDKTPSLITRRYTDFNRLHGRLRGLYGDEMRGIAFPRKKLRRNFAAETIAKRSRAFEQYLTHLHSLAELRRAPLFLEFFYLGDLQAGQSLLRAGQYQEAVGCLLNALGLQEKLGCRPQGHWIFTLAVLVATFQELEQPEEAQEYCERALQDLTSPSLQRQQQQHPLLVPLLQAIVRLSWKVSKDKRQWESQLQQLKDSGVDVGSQPSLKEYLVKESLEGSEGGRHKGDDVA
;
A
#
# COMPACT_ATOMS: atom_id res chain seq x y z
N MET A 1 -5.02 -24.14 9.27
CA MET A 1 -4.86 -23.53 10.62
C MET A 1 -4.49 -22.04 10.61
N ALA A 2 -4.07 -21.46 9.47
CA ALA A 2 -3.75 -20.03 9.32
C ALA A 2 -4.97 -19.07 9.44
N SER A 3 -6.18 -19.51 9.11
CA SER A 3 -7.40 -18.67 9.18
C SER A 3 -7.82 -18.28 10.60
N LYS A 4 -7.47 -19.10 11.60
CA LYS A 4 -7.78 -18.83 13.02
C LYS A 4 -6.79 -17.84 13.64
N LEU A 5 -5.57 -17.74 13.10
CA LEU A 5 -4.56 -16.77 13.56
C LEU A 5 -4.93 -15.35 13.11
N LEU A 6 -5.36 -15.19 11.87
CA LEU A 6 -5.83 -13.90 11.33
C LEU A 6 -7.09 -13.41 12.06
N HIS A 7 -7.99 -14.31 12.42
CA HIS A 7 -9.18 -13.95 13.19
C HIS A 7 -8.84 -13.54 14.64
N ARG A 8 -7.75 -14.05 15.22
CA ARG A 8 -7.27 -13.63 16.54
C ARG A 8 -6.59 -12.26 16.48
N LEU A 9 -5.74 -12.00 15.48
CA LEU A 9 -5.14 -10.68 15.23
C LEU A 9 -6.18 -9.59 14.98
N ARG A 10 -7.26 -9.92 14.25
CA ARG A 10 -8.39 -9.00 14.03
C ARG A 10 -9.12 -8.63 15.33
N ARG A 11 -9.19 -9.53 16.32
CA ARG A 11 -9.86 -9.27 17.60
C ARG A 11 -8.99 -8.56 18.63
N THR A 12 -7.68 -8.70 18.58
CA THR A 12 -6.76 -8.00 19.50
C THR A 12 -6.57 -6.54 19.06
N LEU A 13 -6.36 -6.28 17.77
CA LEU A 13 -6.21 -4.91 17.25
C LEU A 13 -7.48 -4.04 17.45
N LEU A 14 -8.68 -4.64 17.39
CA LEU A 14 -9.94 -3.94 17.61
C LEU A 14 -10.26 -3.69 19.10
N ARG A 15 -9.61 -4.38 20.04
CA ARG A 15 -9.98 -4.32 21.47
C ARG A 15 -9.10 -3.36 22.29
N GLU A 16 -7.88 -3.07 21.84
CA GLU A 16 -6.93 -2.25 22.62
C GLU A 16 -6.85 -0.78 22.21
N VAL A 17 -7.41 -0.39 21.06
CA VAL A 17 -7.38 1.02 20.60
C VAL A 17 -8.39 1.92 21.33
N THR A 18 -9.30 1.36 22.14
CA THR A 18 -10.41 2.13 22.76
C THR A 18 -10.32 2.23 24.28
N LEU A 19 -9.29 2.88 24.82
CA LEU A 19 -9.30 3.43 26.19
C LEU A 19 -8.78 4.89 26.24
N GLN A 20 -9.70 5.84 25.95
CA GLN A 20 -10.02 7.10 26.67
C GLN A 20 -8.92 8.17 27.04
N PRO A 21 -9.28 9.46 27.32
CA PRO A 21 -9.98 10.46 26.47
C PRO A 21 -9.46 11.92 26.65
N GLN A 22 -10.00 12.89 25.89
CA GLN A 22 -10.14 14.29 26.34
C GLN A 22 -11.48 14.89 25.86
N LEU A 23 -12.07 15.68 26.77
CA LEU A 23 -13.43 16.24 26.85
C LEU A 23 -13.79 17.28 25.77
N GLY A 24 -15.08 17.44 25.48
CA GLY A 24 -15.60 18.68 24.88
C GLY A 24 -17.07 18.66 24.42
N SER A 25 -17.97 19.12 25.29
CA SER A 25 -19.28 19.76 25.04
C SER A 25 -20.37 18.98 24.29
N ALA A 26 -21.40 18.62 25.06
CA ALA A 26 -22.76 18.33 24.61
C ALA A 26 -23.49 19.63 24.24
N GLU A 27 -24.30 19.59 23.18
CA GLU A 27 -25.53 20.38 23.05
C GLU A 27 -26.60 19.57 22.29
N ASP A 28 -27.83 19.81 22.70
CA ASP A 28 -29.06 19.04 22.55
C ASP A 28 -29.91 19.45 21.31
N PHE A 29 -30.51 18.44 20.64
CA PHE A 29 -31.84 18.41 19.94
C PHE A 29 -32.16 19.36 18.74
N PRO A 30 -33.27 19.16 17.95
CA PRO A 30 -34.26 18.07 17.99
C PRO A 30 -34.63 17.37 16.64
N GLU A 31 -35.13 16.16 16.85
CA GLU A 31 -36.30 15.44 16.31
C GLU A 31 -37.19 16.01 15.17
N SER A 32 -37.61 15.06 14.32
CA SER A 32 -38.83 15.00 13.48
C SER A 32 -38.95 15.84 12.19
N SER A 33 -39.00 15.13 11.07
CA SER A 33 -39.88 15.43 9.93
C SER A 33 -40.06 14.14 9.13
N GLU A 34 -41.25 13.54 9.27
CA GLU A 34 -41.78 12.48 8.41
C GLU A 34 -42.12 13.08 7.04
N LEU A 35 -41.56 12.49 5.99
CA LEU A 35 -42.11 12.57 4.65
C LEU A 35 -42.03 11.14 4.10
N ASP A 36 -43.21 10.60 3.81
CA ASP A 36 -43.39 9.44 2.95
C ASP A 36 -42.98 9.86 1.54
N ASP A 37 -42.22 9.00 0.85
CA ASP A 37 -41.94 9.21 -0.56
C ASP A 37 -41.98 7.87 -1.28
N ASP A 38 -42.86 7.84 -2.27
CA ASP A 38 -43.45 6.67 -2.89
C ASP A 38 -42.42 5.85 -3.69
N THR A 39 -42.35 4.56 -3.40
CA THR A 39 -41.55 3.60 -4.17
C THR A 39 -42.39 2.91 -5.23
N GLU A 40 -42.77 3.60 -6.29
CA GLU A 40 -43.29 2.98 -7.51
C GLU A 40 -42.82 3.78 -8.73
N GLY A 41 -42.07 3.16 -9.65
CA GLY A 41 -41.81 3.83 -10.94
C GLY A 41 -40.55 3.46 -11.72
N LEU A 42 -39.70 2.52 -11.29
CA LEU A 42 -38.54 2.11 -12.08
C LEU A 42 -38.48 0.58 -12.27
N SER A 43 -39.57 0.01 -12.79
CA SER A 43 -39.53 -1.27 -13.48
C SER A 43 -40.25 -1.12 -14.82
N SER A 44 -39.53 -0.65 -15.83
CA SER A 44 -39.84 -0.92 -17.22
C SER A 44 -38.74 -0.34 -18.11
N ARG A 45 -38.30 -1.16 -19.07
CA ARG A 45 -37.37 -0.87 -20.19
C ARG A 45 -35.89 -1.21 -19.96
N PHE A 46 -35.63 -2.49 -19.70
CA PHE A 46 -34.57 -3.19 -20.43
C PHE A 46 -35.22 -4.36 -21.19
N SER A 47 -35.74 -4.06 -22.37
CA SER A 47 -36.03 -5.06 -23.39
C SER A 47 -34.84 -5.07 -24.33
N GLY A 48 -33.98 -6.08 -24.19
CA GLY A 48 -32.89 -6.38 -25.09
C GLY A 48 -32.91 -7.88 -25.34
N THR A 49 -33.32 -8.27 -26.53
CA THR A 49 -33.43 -9.65 -27.01
C THR A 49 -32.05 -10.27 -27.19
N LEU A 50 -31.80 -11.38 -26.49
CA LEU A 50 -30.73 -12.34 -26.81
C LEU A 50 -31.35 -13.52 -27.56
N SER A 51 -30.89 -13.77 -28.78
CA SER A 51 -31.27 -14.92 -29.59
C SER A 51 -30.41 -16.12 -29.21
N PHE A 52 -31.04 -17.28 -28.98
CA PHE A 52 -30.41 -18.59 -28.91
C PHE A 52 -31.04 -19.48 -30.00
N GLU A 53 -30.21 -20.11 -30.83
CA GLU A 53 -30.48 -21.37 -31.53
C GLU A 53 -29.69 -22.42 -30.73
N GLY A 54 -30.20 -23.52 -30.15
CA GLY A 54 -31.25 -24.46 -30.59
C GLY A 54 -30.66 -25.36 -31.69
N GLU A 55 -30.52 -26.68 -31.63
CA GLU A 55 -30.93 -27.81 -30.78
C GLU A 55 -29.91 -28.95 -31.09
N GLN A 56 -29.73 -30.10 -30.44
CA GLN A 56 -30.66 -31.23 -30.28
C GLN A 56 -29.88 -32.38 -29.59
N GLU A 57 -30.43 -32.93 -28.50
CA GLU A 57 -30.29 -34.35 -28.07
C GLU A 57 -31.38 -35.17 -28.82
N PRO A 58 -31.47 -36.54 -28.80
CA PRO A 58 -31.14 -37.46 -27.68
C PRO A 58 -30.68 -38.91 -28.08
N GLU A 59 -30.61 -39.76 -27.04
CA GLU A 59 -30.84 -41.24 -27.00
C GLU A 59 -29.63 -42.19 -26.74
N SER A 60 -29.42 -42.45 -25.43
CA SER A 60 -29.59 -43.72 -24.66
C SER A 60 -29.04 -45.10 -25.09
N GLU A 61 -28.59 -45.84 -24.04
CA GLU A 61 -28.33 -47.30 -23.85
C GLU A 61 -27.01 -47.83 -24.47
N ASP A 62 -26.17 -48.72 -23.90
CA ASP A 62 -26.30 -49.75 -22.87
C ASP A 62 -24.89 -50.29 -22.42
N LEU A 63 -24.86 -50.93 -21.24
CA LEU A 63 -23.93 -51.90 -20.58
C LEU A 63 -22.50 -52.24 -21.09
N GLY A 64 -21.58 -52.52 -20.12
CA GLY A 64 -20.57 -53.59 -20.28
C GLY A 64 -19.18 -53.43 -19.62
N GLU A 65 -19.05 -53.94 -18.39
CA GLU A 65 -17.92 -54.62 -17.71
C GLU A 65 -16.43 -54.60 -18.21
N ASN A 66 -15.54 -54.50 -17.19
CA ASN A 66 -14.24 -55.16 -16.98
C ASN A 66 -12.98 -54.75 -17.80
N SER A 67 -11.94 -54.25 -17.10
CA SER A 67 -10.76 -55.06 -16.72
C SER A 67 -9.63 -54.20 -16.11
N GLU A 68 -9.00 -54.79 -15.10
CA GLU A 68 -7.81 -54.37 -14.36
C GLU A 68 -6.52 -54.54 -15.21
N LEU A 69 -5.46 -53.81 -14.83
CA LEU A 69 -4.07 -54.27 -14.59
C LEU A 69 -2.96 -53.31 -15.09
N ASP A 70 -2.14 -52.92 -14.12
CA ASP A 70 -0.68 -52.64 -14.06
C ASP A 70 0.16 -52.53 -15.34
N SER A 71 1.08 -51.55 -15.35
CA SER A 71 2.46 -51.77 -15.85
C SER A 71 3.47 -50.74 -15.36
N ASP A 72 4.59 -51.30 -14.92
CA ASP A 72 5.76 -50.73 -14.27
C ASP A 72 6.84 -50.24 -15.26
N SER A 73 7.64 -49.27 -14.77
CA SER A 73 9.10 -49.08 -14.81
C SER A 73 9.99 -49.45 -16.03
N ASP A 74 10.92 -48.53 -16.37
CA ASP A 74 12.37 -48.70 -16.64
C ASP A 74 12.98 -47.32 -17.02
N VAL A 75 13.80 -46.63 -16.19
CA VAL A 75 15.27 -46.71 -16.01
C VAL A 75 16.07 -46.80 -17.33
N LEU A 76 16.94 -45.82 -17.59
CA LEU A 76 18.39 -46.00 -17.82
C LEU A 76 19.11 -44.64 -18.00
N GLU A 77 20.19 -44.52 -17.25
CA GLU A 77 21.17 -43.43 -17.14
C GLU A 77 22.46 -43.89 -17.84
N ASP A 78 23.13 -43.03 -18.62
CA ASP A 78 24.57 -43.18 -18.88
C ASP A 78 25.22 -41.83 -19.24
N SER A 79 26.47 -41.74 -18.82
CA SER A 79 27.31 -40.58 -18.54
C SER A 79 28.24 -40.22 -19.71
N GLY A 80 28.97 -39.10 -19.58
CA GLY A 80 30.27 -38.95 -20.24
C GLY A 80 30.59 -37.56 -20.79
N GLU A 81 31.24 -36.74 -19.99
CA GLU A 81 32.00 -35.56 -20.40
C GLU A 81 33.33 -36.00 -21.06
N ASN A 82 33.82 -35.35 -22.14
CA ASN A 82 35.08 -34.59 -22.17
C ASN A 82 35.49 -34.04 -23.57
N CYS A 83 35.95 -32.78 -23.57
CA CYS A 83 37.06 -32.15 -24.32
C CYS A 83 37.24 -32.25 -25.87
N THR A 84 37.38 -31.10 -26.57
CA THR A 84 38.67 -30.60 -27.16
C THR A 84 38.54 -29.31 -28.02
N GLU A 85 39.51 -28.41 -27.80
CA GLU A 85 40.15 -27.29 -28.54
C GLU A 85 39.74 -26.72 -29.93
N SER A 86 39.63 -25.38 -29.96
CA SER A 86 40.44 -24.36 -30.70
C SER A 86 40.28 -24.00 -32.21
N THR A 87 40.08 -22.67 -32.43
CA THR A 87 40.66 -21.74 -33.45
C THR A 87 39.94 -21.41 -34.79
N GLU A 88 39.66 -20.10 -34.92
CA GLU A 88 39.49 -19.16 -36.07
C GLU A 88 38.99 -19.61 -37.46
N SER A 89 37.97 -18.90 -37.97
CA SER A 89 38.08 -17.95 -39.11
C SER A 89 36.69 -17.60 -39.71
N SER A 90 36.41 -16.31 -39.94
CA SER A 90 35.24 -15.84 -40.70
C SER A 90 35.53 -15.83 -42.22
N PRO A 91 34.49 -15.82 -43.07
CA PRO A 91 34.25 -14.57 -43.80
C PRO A 91 32.77 -14.19 -43.96
N ALA A 92 32.59 -12.94 -44.38
CA ALA A 92 31.36 -12.16 -44.41
C ALA A 92 30.22 -12.73 -45.26
N CYS A 93 29.01 -12.75 -44.68
CA CYS A 93 27.74 -12.76 -45.38
C CYS A 93 26.90 -11.55 -44.91
N GLN A 94 26.36 -10.79 -45.85
CA GLN A 94 25.47 -9.65 -45.61
C GLN A 94 24.27 -10.08 -44.74
N PRO A 95 23.84 -9.29 -43.74
CA PRO A 95 22.69 -9.68 -42.93
C PRO A 95 21.40 -9.55 -43.75
N PRO A 96 20.51 -10.57 -43.71
CA PRO A 96 19.25 -10.56 -44.43
C PRO A 96 18.32 -9.45 -43.91
N ALA A 97 17.56 -8.83 -44.82
CA ALA A 97 16.57 -7.78 -44.53
C ALA A 97 15.50 -8.16 -43.48
N HIS A 98 15.42 -9.45 -43.10
CA HIS A 98 14.57 -9.96 -42.03
C HIS A 98 14.97 -9.50 -40.62
N ASN A 99 16.19 -9.00 -40.41
CA ASN A 99 16.62 -8.47 -39.10
C ASN A 99 16.07 -7.08 -38.79
N MET A 100 15.63 -6.31 -39.79
CA MET A 100 15.06 -4.98 -39.54
C MET A 100 13.66 -5.06 -38.94
N LEU A 101 12.83 -6.01 -39.37
CA LEU A 101 11.48 -6.16 -38.82
C LEU A 101 11.52 -6.66 -37.37
N THR A 102 12.37 -7.63 -37.05
CA THR A 102 12.57 -8.11 -35.68
C THR A 102 13.22 -7.07 -34.79
N LYS A 103 14.19 -6.29 -35.27
CA LYS A 103 14.78 -5.19 -34.51
C LYS A 103 13.80 -4.05 -34.27
N GLN A 104 13.00 -3.68 -35.28
CA GLN A 104 11.97 -2.65 -35.15
C GLN A 104 10.82 -3.09 -34.24
N LEU A 105 10.45 -4.38 -34.25
CA LEU A 105 9.53 -4.94 -33.26
C LEU A 105 10.17 -4.94 -31.87
N GLN A 106 11.42 -5.38 -31.72
CA GLN A 106 12.10 -5.40 -30.43
C GLN A 106 12.30 -4.00 -29.84
N ASP A 107 12.57 -3.01 -30.70
CA ASP A 107 12.68 -1.61 -30.33
C ASP A 107 11.29 -1.02 -30.02
N SER A 108 10.25 -1.38 -30.77
CA SER A 108 8.84 -1.05 -30.43
C SER A 108 8.41 -1.64 -29.09
N TRP A 109 8.84 -2.86 -28.76
CA TRP A 109 8.59 -3.52 -27.47
C TRP A 109 9.38 -2.88 -26.32
N LYS A 110 10.60 -2.39 -26.59
CA LYS A 110 11.37 -1.58 -25.62
C LYS A 110 10.78 -0.17 -25.47
N GLN A 111 10.29 0.44 -26.55
CA GLN A 111 9.58 1.72 -26.55
C GLN A 111 8.23 1.63 -25.84
N SER A 112 7.53 0.49 -25.92
CA SER A 112 6.28 0.27 -25.21
C SER A 112 6.50 -0.09 -23.74
N ARG A 113 7.63 -0.70 -23.36
CA ARG A 113 8.06 -0.79 -21.95
C ARG A 113 8.46 0.56 -21.35
N THR A 114 8.98 1.49 -22.16
CA THR A 114 9.28 2.86 -21.70
C THR A 114 8.04 3.76 -21.66
N ARG A 115 6.96 3.40 -22.37
CA ARG A 115 5.59 3.84 -22.03
C ARG A 115 5.10 3.02 -20.84
N SER A 116 5.63 3.30 -19.64
CA SER A 116 5.21 2.66 -18.40
C SER A 116 3.69 2.79 -18.27
N THR A 117 2.94 1.73 -18.56
CA THR A 117 1.54 1.65 -18.16
C THR A 117 1.56 1.77 -16.64
N PRO A 118 0.92 2.79 -16.04
CA PRO A 118 0.91 2.92 -14.59
C PRO A 118 0.40 1.60 -14.01
N GLU A 119 1.18 1.03 -13.11
CA GLU A 119 0.83 -0.19 -12.40
C GLU A 119 -0.59 -0.02 -11.83
N ARG A 120 -1.52 -0.86 -12.27
CA ARG A 120 -2.94 -0.66 -11.98
C ARG A 120 -3.21 -1.18 -10.58
N LEU A 121 -3.57 -0.31 -9.65
CA LEU A 121 -4.09 -0.73 -8.35
C LEU A 121 -5.57 -1.13 -8.46
N LEU A 122 -5.92 -2.22 -7.80
CA LEU A 122 -7.28 -2.64 -7.53
C LEU A 122 -7.60 -2.33 -6.07
N PHE A 123 -8.76 -1.71 -5.85
CA PHE A 123 -9.31 -1.46 -4.53
C PHE A 123 -10.55 -2.34 -4.37
N GLU A 124 -10.52 -3.26 -3.41
CA GLU A 124 -11.59 -4.23 -3.19
C GLU A 124 -12.09 -4.15 -1.76
N VAL A 125 -13.41 -3.96 -1.58
CA VAL A 125 -14.01 -3.98 -0.25
C VAL A 125 -14.27 -5.43 0.16
N THR A 126 -13.42 -5.94 1.06
CA THR A 126 -13.49 -7.33 1.51
C THR A 126 -14.40 -7.54 2.71
N ASP A 127 -14.65 -6.48 3.49
CA ASP A 127 -15.53 -6.52 4.64
C ASP A 127 -16.24 -5.18 4.84
N ALA A 128 -17.51 -5.24 5.23
CA ALA A 128 -18.26 -4.08 5.68
C ALA A 128 -19.06 -4.48 6.93
N SER A 129 -18.58 -4.03 8.09
CA SER A 129 -19.13 -4.42 9.39
C SER A 129 -19.76 -3.22 10.11
N VAL A 130 -20.91 -3.46 10.75
CA VAL A 130 -21.58 -2.46 11.58
C VAL A 130 -20.96 -2.50 12.97
N VAL A 131 -20.35 -1.39 13.38
CA VAL A 131 -19.69 -1.23 14.68
C VAL A 131 -20.55 -0.33 15.56
N GLN A 132 -20.68 -0.72 16.83
CA GLN A 132 -21.28 0.07 17.90
C GLN A 132 -20.20 0.37 18.93
N GLU A 133 -19.88 1.65 19.10
CA GLU A 133 -18.87 2.14 20.04
C GLU A 133 -19.52 3.19 20.95
N GLY A 134 -19.77 2.80 22.21
CA GLY A 134 -20.60 3.59 23.12
C GLY A 134 -21.97 3.90 22.50
N THR A 135 -22.30 5.18 22.38
CA THR A 135 -23.55 5.67 21.76
C THR A 135 -23.47 5.76 20.22
N SER A 136 -22.28 5.64 19.64
CA SER A 136 -22.07 5.80 18.21
C SER A 136 -22.23 4.48 17.46
N LYS A 137 -22.98 4.52 16.34
CA LYS A 137 -23.11 3.41 15.41
C LYS A 137 -22.63 3.82 14.03
N TYR A 138 -21.73 3.04 13.43
CA TYR A 138 -21.21 3.31 12.10
C TYR A 138 -20.89 2.02 11.34
N VAL A 139 -20.68 2.15 10.03
CA VAL A 139 -20.22 1.06 9.18
C VAL A 139 -18.74 1.28 8.91
N LEU A 140 -17.95 0.24 9.14
CA LEU A 140 -16.52 0.20 8.92
C LEU A 140 -16.25 -0.67 7.69
N TYR A 141 -15.55 -0.10 6.71
CA TYR A 141 -15.22 -0.74 5.45
C TYR A 141 -13.75 -1.12 5.47
N THR A 142 -13.45 -2.40 5.23
CA THR A 142 -12.10 -2.91 5.04
C THR A 142 -11.84 -3.02 3.54
N ILE A 143 -10.83 -2.32 3.05
CA ILE A 143 -10.49 -2.26 1.63
C ILE A 143 -9.09 -2.81 1.42
N HIS A 144 -8.95 -3.84 0.60
CA HIS A 144 -7.65 -4.33 0.14
C HIS A 144 -7.13 -3.47 -1.01
N VAL A 145 -5.83 -3.18 -0.95
CA VAL A 145 -5.07 -2.53 -2.02
C VAL A 145 -4.18 -3.58 -2.66
N ILE A 146 -4.45 -3.87 -3.94
CA ILE A 146 -3.82 -4.97 -4.67
C ILE A 146 -3.12 -4.42 -5.91
N LYS A 147 -1.87 -4.79 -6.14
CA LYS A 147 -1.17 -4.50 -7.40
C LYS A 147 -1.60 -5.49 -8.48
N SER A 148 -2.18 -4.99 -9.57
CA SER A 148 -2.56 -5.85 -10.69
C SER A 148 -1.32 -6.43 -11.39
N GLY A 149 -1.37 -7.72 -11.72
CA GLY A 149 -0.31 -8.38 -12.50
C GLY A 149 0.88 -8.89 -11.69
N GLN A 150 0.86 -8.75 -10.36
CA GLN A 150 1.81 -9.38 -9.46
C GLN A 150 1.07 -10.29 -8.48
N PHE A 151 1.70 -11.38 -8.06
CA PHE A 151 1.18 -12.20 -6.97
C PHE A 151 1.39 -11.43 -5.65
N ASP A 152 0.30 -10.87 -5.13
CA ASP A 152 0.30 -10.10 -3.90
C ASP A 152 0.42 -11.04 -2.69
N LYS A 153 1.65 -11.34 -2.28
CA LYS A 153 1.94 -12.23 -1.14
C LYS A 153 1.45 -11.64 0.19
N THR A 154 1.34 -10.32 0.28
CA THR A 154 1.04 -9.57 1.50
C THR A 154 -0.03 -8.52 1.21
N PRO A 155 -1.33 -8.84 1.38
CA PRO A 155 -2.38 -7.88 1.15
C PRO A 155 -2.21 -6.70 2.10
N SER A 156 -2.29 -5.49 1.55
CA SER A 156 -2.26 -4.27 2.35
C SER A 156 -3.68 -3.74 2.40
N LEU A 157 -4.14 -3.35 3.58
CA LEU A 157 -5.54 -3.01 3.78
C LEU A 157 -5.68 -1.65 4.44
N ILE A 158 -6.82 -1.01 4.22
CA ILE A 158 -7.24 0.16 4.97
C ILE A 158 -8.59 -0.10 5.58
N THR A 159 -8.83 0.49 6.74
CA THR A 159 -10.10 0.40 7.44
C THR A 159 -10.65 1.81 7.65
N ARG A 160 -11.78 2.12 7.01
CA ARG A 160 -12.33 3.49 6.96
C ARG A 160 -13.84 3.49 7.06
N ARG A 161 -14.41 4.52 7.68
CA ARG A 161 -15.85 4.77 7.71
C ARG A 161 -16.26 5.79 6.64
N TYR A 162 -17.56 5.86 6.35
CA TYR A 162 -18.11 6.77 5.33
C TYR A 162 -17.63 8.22 5.48
N THR A 163 -17.56 8.73 6.71
CA THR A 163 -17.17 10.11 6.98
C THR A 163 -15.71 10.40 6.63
N ASP A 164 -14.84 9.39 6.66
CA ASP A 164 -13.42 9.56 6.34
C ASP A 164 -13.26 9.77 4.84
N PHE A 165 -13.96 8.94 4.05
CA PHE A 165 -14.10 9.13 2.60
C PHE A 165 -14.72 10.48 2.24
N ASN A 166 -15.77 10.89 2.97
CA ASN A 166 -16.42 12.17 2.74
C ASN A 166 -15.49 13.36 3.04
N ARG A 167 -14.67 13.26 4.11
CA ARG A 167 -13.65 14.26 4.43
C ARG A 167 -12.59 14.32 3.33
N LEU A 168 -12.06 13.17 2.90
CA LEU A 168 -11.11 13.11 1.77
C LEU A 168 -11.69 13.78 0.52
N HIS A 169 -12.92 13.40 0.14
CA HIS A 169 -13.59 13.96 -1.03
C HIS A 169 -13.75 15.47 -0.95
N GLY A 170 -14.21 16.00 0.18
CA GLY A 170 -14.36 17.44 0.39
C GLY A 170 -13.03 18.19 0.26
N ARG A 171 -11.95 17.65 0.83
CA ARG A 171 -10.62 18.27 0.77
C ARG A 171 -10.01 18.21 -0.62
N LEU A 172 -10.11 17.07 -1.30
CA LEU A 172 -9.65 16.95 -2.69
C LEU A 172 -10.42 17.89 -3.60
N ARG A 173 -11.74 18.00 -3.44
CA ARG A 173 -12.55 18.94 -4.22
C ARG A 173 -12.17 20.41 -3.96
N GLY A 174 -11.74 20.74 -2.74
CA GLY A 174 -11.27 22.08 -2.40
C GLY A 174 -9.92 22.45 -3.02
N LEU A 175 -8.99 21.50 -3.14
CA LEU A 175 -7.63 21.75 -3.64
C LEU A 175 -7.43 21.41 -5.13
N TYR A 176 -8.20 20.45 -5.65
CA TYR A 176 -8.08 19.88 -7.00
C TYR A 176 -9.45 19.93 -7.69
N GLY A 177 -10.08 21.11 -7.69
CA GLY A 177 -11.47 21.27 -8.11
C GLY A 177 -11.74 20.86 -9.55
N ASP A 178 -10.78 21.08 -10.44
CA ASP A 178 -10.88 20.73 -11.86
C ASP A 178 -10.71 19.23 -12.10
N GLU A 179 -9.74 18.60 -11.46
CA GLU A 179 -9.49 17.16 -11.54
C GLU A 179 -10.63 16.36 -10.89
N MET A 180 -11.24 16.91 -9.85
CA MET A 180 -12.39 16.31 -9.17
C MET A 180 -13.71 16.51 -9.96
N ARG A 181 -13.71 17.31 -11.03
CA ARG A 181 -14.90 17.61 -11.85
C ARG A 181 -15.31 16.38 -12.67
N GLY A 182 -16.25 15.61 -12.12
CA GLY A 182 -16.77 14.38 -12.74
C GLY A 182 -16.52 13.12 -11.91
N ILE A 183 -15.83 13.24 -10.77
CA ILE A 183 -15.66 12.13 -9.84
C ILE A 183 -16.92 12.00 -8.97
N ALA A 184 -17.70 10.95 -9.25
CA ALA A 184 -18.90 10.65 -8.47
C ALA A 184 -18.53 10.18 -7.05
N PHE A 185 -19.30 10.64 -6.06
CA PHE A 185 -19.17 10.23 -4.66
C PHE A 185 -20.53 9.82 -4.08
N PRO A 186 -20.62 8.71 -3.32
CA PRO A 186 -21.89 8.25 -2.76
C PRO A 186 -22.47 9.28 -1.78
N ARG A 187 -23.73 9.68 -2.01
CA ARG A 187 -24.42 10.66 -1.17
C ARG A 187 -24.67 10.14 0.26
N LYS A 188 -24.68 11.06 1.21
CA LYS A 188 -25.04 10.78 2.60
C LYS A 188 -26.53 10.41 2.64
N LYS A 189 -26.86 9.27 3.25
CA LYS A 189 -28.25 8.91 3.54
C LYS A 189 -28.52 9.25 5.00
N LEU A 190 -29.73 9.71 5.32
CA LEU A 190 -30.16 9.96 6.70
C LEU A 190 -30.91 8.76 7.28
N ARG A 191 -31.64 8.02 6.43
CA ARG A 191 -32.39 6.81 6.81
C ARG A 191 -31.77 5.55 6.19
N ARG A 192 -31.99 4.39 6.82
CA ARG A 192 -31.57 3.04 6.36
C ARG A 192 -30.07 2.93 6.00
N ASN A 193 -29.20 3.66 6.71
CA ASN A 193 -27.74 3.63 6.50
C ASN A 193 -27.10 2.25 6.75
N PHE A 194 -27.72 1.44 7.62
CA PHE A 194 -27.25 0.11 8.00
C PHE A 194 -27.94 -1.02 7.22
N ALA A 195 -28.83 -0.68 6.27
CA ALA A 195 -29.43 -1.69 5.41
C ALA A 195 -28.35 -2.32 4.52
N ALA A 196 -28.36 -3.64 4.40
CA ALA A 196 -27.38 -4.40 3.62
C ALA A 196 -27.23 -3.87 2.19
N GLU A 197 -28.34 -3.51 1.54
CA GLU A 197 -28.36 -2.91 0.20
C GLU A 197 -27.60 -1.57 0.15
N THR A 198 -27.77 -0.70 1.16
CA THR A 198 -27.04 0.57 1.24
C THR A 198 -25.56 0.34 1.47
N ILE A 199 -25.22 -0.64 2.32
CA ILE A 199 -23.82 -1.01 2.58
C ILE A 199 -23.17 -1.51 1.30
N ALA A 200 -23.79 -2.47 0.60
CA ALA A 200 -23.30 -3.02 -0.66
C ALA A 200 -23.13 -1.95 -1.76
N LYS A 201 -24.13 -1.08 -1.95
CA LYS A 201 -24.04 0.04 -2.91
C LYS A 201 -22.88 0.99 -2.57
N ARG A 202 -22.67 1.29 -1.28
CA ARG A 202 -21.54 2.12 -0.83
C ARG A 202 -20.20 1.42 -1.00
N SER A 203 -20.10 0.13 -0.70
CA SER A 203 -18.88 -0.66 -0.92
C SER A 203 -18.43 -0.53 -2.37
N ARG A 204 -19.33 -0.81 -3.33
CA ARG A 204 -19.01 -0.69 -4.75
C ARG A 204 -18.65 0.73 -5.16
N ALA A 205 -19.36 1.73 -4.63
CA ALA A 205 -19.07 3.13 -4.91
C ALA A 205 -17.68 3.55 -4.39
N PHE A 206 -17.22 3.02 -3.24
CA PHE A 206 -15.88 3.32 -2.73
C PHE A 206 -14.76 2.69 -3.56
N GLU A 207 -14.93 1.44 -4.02
CA GLU A 207 -13.99 0.81 -4.96
C GLU A 207 -13.83 1.65 -6.23
N GLN A 208 -14.96 2.05 -6.82
CA GLN A 208 -15.00 2.87 -8.03
C GLN A 208 -14.39 4.25 -7.78
N TYR A 209 -14.71 4.88 -6.65
CA TYR A 209 -14.18 6.19 -6.26
C TYR A 209 -12.65 6.17 -6.15
N LEU A 210 -12.08 5.22 -5.39
CA LEU A 210 -10.63 5.09 -5.24
C LEU A 210 -9.95 4.74 -6.57
N THR A 211 -10.57 3.89 -7.38
CA THR A 211 -10.07 3.55 -8.73
C THR A 211 -10.01 4.80 -9.62
N HIS A 212 -11.05 5.64 -9.60
CA HIS A 212 -11.11 6.85 -10.41
C HIS A 212 -10.08 7.89 -9.93
N LEU A 213 -9.95 8.11 -8.61
CA LEU A 213 -8.90 8.97 -8.05
C LEU A 213 -7.51 8.52 -8.48
N HIS A 214 -7.21 7.22 -8.37
CA HIS A 214 -5.90 6.67 -8.73
C HIS A 214 -5.60 6.77 -10.23
N SER A 215 -6.63 6.79 -11.08
CA SER A 215 -6.46 6.91 -12.54
C SER A 215 -5.94 8.29 -12.97
N LEU A 216 -6.13 9.32 -12.14
CA LEU A 216 -5.72 10.70 -12.42
C LEU A 216 -4.35 10.97 -11.78
N ALA A 217 -3.37 11.39 -12.58
CA ALA A 217 -1.98 11.51 -12.14
C ALA A 217 -1.78 12.53 -11.01
N GLU A 218 -2.49 13.66 -11.07
CA GLU A 218 -2.43 14.71 -10.05
C GLU A 218 -3.01 14.23 -8.71
N LEU A 219 -4.20 13.59 -8.73
CA LEU A 219 -4.84 13.09 -7.51
C LEU A 219 -4.10 11.90 -6.91
N ARG A 220 -3.58 10.99 -7.74
CA ARG A 220 -2.79 9.83 -7.27
C ARG A 220 -1.53 10.25 -6.52
N ARG A 221 -0.90 11.36 -6.90
CA ARG A 221 0.30 11.89 -6.23
C ARG A 221 -0.02 12.87 -5.11
N ALA A 222 -1.28 13.28 -4.98
CA ALA A 222 -1.70 14.22 -3.95
C ALA A 222 -1.43 13.63 -2.55
N PRO A 223 -0.75 14.37 -1.65
CA PRO A 223 -0.50 13.91 -0.29
C PRO A 223 -1.79 13.47 0.42
N LEU A 224 -2.90 14.19 0.22
CA LEU A 224 -4.21 13.85 0.79
C LEU A 224 -4.70 12.46 0.41
N PHE A 225 -4.50 12.07 -0.85
CA PHE A 225 -4.89 10.77 -1.33
C PHE A 225 -3.98 9.69 -0.74
N LEU A 226 -2.67 9.91 -0.76
CA LEU A 226 -1.69 8.94 -0.26
C LEU A 226 -1.82 8.72 1.26
N GLU A 227 -1.88 9.80 2.04
CA GLU A 227 -2.02 9.79 3.51
C GLU A 227 -3.32 9.13 3.96
N PHE A 228 -4.40 9.24 3.17
CA PHE A 228 -5.66 8.55 3.47
C PHE A 228 -5.47 7.05 3.66
N PHE A 229 -4.49 6.44 2.98
CA PHE A 229 -4.19 5.04 3.12
C PHE A 229 -3.30 4.76 4.33
N TYR A 230 -2.07 5.29 4.36
CA TYR A 230 -1.05 4.82 5.30
C TYR A 230 -0.93 5.64 6.59
N LEU A 231 -1.38 6.91 6.62
CA LEU A 231 -1.03 7.82 7.72
C LEU A 231 -1.56 7.36 9.07
N GLY A 232 -2.79 6.84 9.10
CA GLY A 232 -3.40 6.33 10.33
C GLY A 232 -2.60 5.17 10.93
N ASP A 233 -2.10 4.24 10.11
CA ASP A 233 -1.30 3.11 10.58
C ASP A 233 0.10 3.55 10.99
N LEU A 234 0.68 4.53 10.29
CA LEU A 234 1.96 5.12 10.69
C LEU A 234 1.86 5.81 12.05
N GLN A 235 0.81 6.60 12.28
CA GLN A 235 0.54 7.26 13.56
C GLN A 235 0.24 6.25 14.68
N ALA A 236 -0.52 5.20 14.38
CA ALA A 236 -0.78 4.12 15.32
C ALA A 236 0.53 3.40 15.69
N GLY A 237 1.35 3.03 14.71
CA GLY A 237 2.66 2.41 14.92
C GLY A 237 3.60 3.27 15.75
N GLN A 238 3.66 4.58 15.47
CA GLN A 238 4.44 5.52 16.29
C GLN A 238 3.90 5.60 17.74
N SER A 239 2.58 5.62 17.91
CA SER A 239 1.97 5.67 19.25
C SER A 239 2.24 4.40 20.05
N LEU A 240 2.19 3.23 19.41
CA LEU A 240 2.55 1.94 20.00
C LEU A 240 4.04 1.87 20.34
N LEU A 241 4.94 2.40 19.50
CA LEU A 241 6.36 2.57 19.83
C LEU A 241 6.52 3.41 21.11
N ARG A 242 5.82 4.53 21.23
CA ARG A 242 5.86 5.38 22.45
C ARG A 242 5.35 4.65 23.68
N ALA A 243 4.35 3.80 23.53
CA ALA A 243 3.76 3.00 24.60
C ALA A 243 4.60 1.75 24.97
N GLY A 244 5.66 1.43 24.21
CA GLY A 244 6.45 0.22 24.40
C GLY A 244 5.81 -1.06 23.85
N GLN A 245 4.71 -0.95 23.08
CA GLN A 245 3.98 -2.06 22.47
C GLN A 245 4.56 -2.39 21.10
N TYR A 246 5.80 -2.89 21.09
CA TYR A 246 6.59 -3.01 19.87
C TYR A 246 6.06 -4.08 18.91
N GLN A 247 5.57 -5.20 19.41
CA GLN A 247 5.03 -6.28 18.56
C GLN A 247 3.80 -5.81 17.78
N GLU A 248 2.90 -5.08 18.43
CA GLU A 248 1.72 -4.49 17.81
C GLU A 248 2.11 -3.39 16.82
N ALA A 249 3.13 -2.57 17.16
CA ALA A 249 3.63 -1.51 16.29
C ALA A 249 4.10 -2.04 14.94
N VAL A 250 4.83 -3.16 14.91
CA VAL A 250 5.33 -3.78 13.66
C VAL A 250 4.18 -4.04 12.70
N GLY A 251 3.05 -4.57 13.16
CA GLY A 251 1.90 -4.86 12.31
C GLY A 251 1.35 -3.63 11.58
N CYS A 252 1.16 -2.53 12.32
CA CYS A 252 0.72 -1.25 11.74
C CYS A 252 1.75 -0.69 10.76
N LEU A 253 3.03 -0.71 11.12
CA LEU A 253 4.11 -0.11 10.33
C LEU A 253 4.38 -0.87 9.03
N LEU A 254 4.34 -2.21 9.06
CA LEU A 254 4.48 -3.02 7.85
C LEU A 254 3.30 -2.84 6.90
N ASN A 255 2.07 -2.69 7.43
CA ASN A 255 0.92 -2.35 6.59
C ASN A 255 1.07 -0.95 5.97
N ALA A 256 1.51 0.04 6.76
CA ALA A 256 1.79 1.39 6.26
C ALA A 256 2.85 1.39 5.15
N LEU A 257 3.96 0.67 5.34
CA LEU A 257 5.02 0.53 4.35
C LEU A 257 4.51 -0.16 3.08
N GLY A 258 3.77 -1.28 3.22
CA GLY A 258 3.18 -1.99 2.10
C GLY A 258 2.20 -1.11 1.30
N LEU A 259 1.39 -0.29 1.98
CA LEU A 259 0.54 0.70 1.32
C LEU A 259 1.37 1.75 0.58
N GLN A 260 2.43 2.28 1.19
CA GLN A 260 3.31 3.26 0.57
C GLN A 260 3.98 2.71 -0.70
N GLU A 261 4.46 1.45 -0.66
CA GLU A 261 5.01 0.73 -1.82
C GLU A 261 3.98 0.51 -2.92
N LYS A 262 2.76 0.15 -2.54
CA LYS A 262 1.65 -0.07 -3.48
C LYS A 262 1.25 1.20 -4.21
N LEU A 263 1.17 2.30 -3.47
CA LEU A 263 0.81 3.61 -4.00
C LEU A 263 1.96 4.28 -4.78
N GLY A 264 3.17 3.72 -4.74
CA GLY A 264 4.35 4.30 -5.40
C GLY A 264 4.79 5.61 -4.75
N CYS A 265 4.74 5.68 -3.42
CA CYS A 265 5.21 6.84 -2.67
C CYS A 265 6.70 7.08 -2.94
N ARG A 266 7.10 8.36 -3.00
CA ARG A 266 8.51 8.73 -3.14
C ARG A 266 9.25 8.52 -1.81
N PRO A 267 10.56 8.20 -1.85
CA PRO A 267 11.36 8.00 -0.64
C PRO A 267 11.71 9.32 0.05
N GLN A 268 10.70 9.96 0.64
CA GLN A 268 10.81 11.24 1.34
C GLN A 268 9.76 11.35 2.46
N GLY A 269 10.03 12.19 3.47
CA GLY A 269 9.07 12.50 4.55
C GLY A 269 8.58 11.23 5.26
N HIS A 270 7.27 10.96 5.17
CA HIS A 270 6.63 9.81 5.81
C HIS A 270 7.23 8.45 5.43
N TRP A 271 7.78 8.28 4.23
CA TRP A 271 8.42 7.02 3.84
C TRP A 271 9.64 6.70 4.71
N ILE A 272 10.57 7.66 4.80
CA ILE A 272 11.77 7.55 5.62
C ILE A 272 11.38 7.43 7.09
N PHE A 273 10.33 8.15 7.50
CA PHE A 273 9.81 8.05 8.85
C PHE A 273 9.27 6.64 9.16
N THR A 274 8.47 6.02 8.29
CA THR A 274 8.00 4.63 8.44
C THR A 274 9.17 3.67 8.63
N LEU A 275 10.19 3.76 7.78
CA LEU A 275 11.38 2.91 7.88
C LEU A 275 12.12 3.15 9.20
N ALA A 276 12.32 4.40 9.60
CA ALA A 276 12.98 4.73 10.86
C ALA A 276 12.24 4.19 12.09
N VAL A 277 10.90 4.25 12.11
CA VAL A 277 10.09 3.65 13.19
C VAL A 277 10.20 2.13 13.17
N LEU A 278 10.22 1.47 12.01
CA LEU A 278 10.48 0.03 11.91
C LEU A 278 11.84 -0.34 12.50
N VAL A 279 12.90 0.40 12.14
CA VAL A 279 14.25 0.18 12.68
C VAL A 279 14.25 0.27 14.21
N ALA A 280 13.68 1.34 14.77
CA ALA A 280 13.61 1.50 16.21
C ALA A 280 12.78 0.40 16.88
N THR A 281 11.66 0.00 16.27
CA THR A 281 10.80 -1.08 16.80
C THR A 281 11.54 -2.43 16.80
N PHE A 282 12.21 -2.80 15.71
CA PHE A 282 12.96 -4.06 15.63
C PHE A 282 14.19 -4.08 16.54
N GLN A 283 14.83 -2.93 16.78
CA GLN A 283 15.91 -2.82 17.77
C GLN A 283 15.41 -3.17 19.19
N GLU A 284 14.21 -2.72 19.56
CA GLU A 284 13.61 -2.99 20.86
C GLU A 284 13.10 -4.44 20.99
N LEU A 285 12.79 -5.08 19.86
CA LEU A 285 12.42 -6.50 19.79
C LEU A 285 13.64 -7.44 19.75
N GLU A 286 14.86 -6.91 19.82
CA GLU A 286 16.10 -7.68 19.69
C GLU A 286 16.18 -8.47 18.38
N GLN A 287 15.68 -7.88 17.29
CA GLN A 287 15.70 -8.41 15.93
C GLN A 287 16.66 -7.57 15.06
N PRO A 288 17.99 -7.74 15.22
CA PRO A 288 18.98 -6.84 14.63
C PRO A 288 19.10 -7.01 13.11
N GLU A 289 18.83 -8.19 12.56
CA GLU A 289 18.85 -8.45 11.11
C GLU A 289 17.77 -7.64 10.39
N GLU A 290 16.53 -7.69 10.87
CA GLU A 290 15.40 -6.94 10.34
C GLU A 290 15.64 -5.43 10.50
N ALA A 291 16.06 -4.99 11.70
CA ALA A 291 16.38 -3.59 11.94
C ALA A 291 17.47 -3.08 10.97
N GLN A 292 18.46 -3.91 10.69
CA GLN A 292 19.55 -3.57 9.80
C GLN A 292 19.08 -3.45 8.34
N GLU A 293 18.23 -4.36 7.85
CA GLU A 293 17.66 -4.30 6.50
C GLU A 293 16.87 -2.99 6.27
N TYR A 294 15.94 -2.65 7.18
CA TYR A 294 15.17 -1.41 7.05
C TYR A 294 16.03 -0.15 7.18
N CYS A 295 17.10 -0.21 7.98
CA CYS A 295 18.01 0.92 8.16
C CYS A 295 18.86 1.16 6.91
N GLU A 296 19.39 0.09 6.29
CA GLU A 296 20.09 0.19 5.01
C GLU A 296 19.19 0.74 3.92
N ARG A 297 17.94 0.25 3.84
CA ARG A 297 16.95 0.75 2.89
C ARG A 297 16.72 2.25 3.05
N ALA A 298 16.50 2.71 4.29
CA ALA A 298 16.30 4.13 4.57
C ALA A 298 17.50 5.00 4.18
N LEU A 299 18.72 4.50 4.42
CA LEU A 299 19.94 5.22 4.07
C LEU A 299 20.22 5.23 2.58
N GLN A 300 19.98 4.14 1.86
CA GLN A 300 20.07 4.09 0.40
C GLN A 300 19.12 5.13 -0.23
N ASP A 301 17.91 5.23 0.31
CA ASP A 301 16.89 6.19 -0.11
C ASP A 301 17.27 7.65 0.18
N LEU A 302 17.96 7.92 1.30
CA LEU A 302 18.46 9.25 1.69
C LEU A 302 19.77 9.67 1.01
N THR A 303 20.51 8.71 0.45
CA THR A 303 21.84 8.95 -0.14
C THR A 303 21.84 8.85 -1.66
N SER A 304 20.69 8.53 -2.25
CA SER A 304 20.52 8.40 -3.69
C SER A 304 20.96 9.70 -4.42
N PRO A 305 21.84 9.62 -5.44
CA PRO A 305 22.43 10.78 -6.11
C PRO A 305 21.42 11.77 -6.69
N SER A 306 20.22 11.31 -7.00
CA SER A 306 19.14 12.11 -7.57
C SER A 306 18.55 13.12 -6.57
N LEU A 307 18.80 12.98 -5.26
CA LEU A 307 18.16 13.76 -4.19
C LEU A 307 19.16 14.37 -3.18
N GLN A 308 20.47 14.25 -3.45
CA GLN A 308 21.56 14.53 -2.52
C GLN A 308 21.55 15.92 -1.86
N ARG A 309 21.20 17.01 -2.58
CA ARG A 309 21.39 18.37 -2.04
C ARG A 309 20.40 18.76 -0.93
N GLN A 310 19.17 18.24 -0.96
CA GLN A 310 18.17 18.49 0.10
C GLN A 310 18.23 17.42 1.20
N GLN A 311 18.64 16.20 0.89
CA GLN A 311 18.61 15.08 1.84
C GLN A 311 19.82 15.02 2.79
N GLN A 312 20.94 15.67 2.46
CA GLN A 312 22.09 15.78 3.38
C GLN A 312 21.78 16.52 4.69
N GLN A 313 20.69 17.29 4.73
CA GLN A 313 20.20 17.97 5.93
C GLN A 313 19.01 17.25 6.60
N HIS A 314 18.68 16.04 6.17
CA HIS A 314 17.51 15.34 6.70
C HIS A 314 17.72 15.01 8.19
N PRO A 315 16.79 15.37 9.10
CA PRO A 315 16.97 15.20 10.54
C PRO A 315 17.26 13.76 10.98
N LEU A 316 16.67 12.78 10.28
CA LEU A 316 16.88 11.35 10.55
C LEU A 316 18.21 10.80 10.01
N LEU A 317 18.96 11.53 9.18
CA LEU A 317 20.18 11.00 8.54
C LEU A 317 21.24 10.60 9.57
N VAL A 318 21.57 11.50 10.51
CA VAL A 318 22.59 11.22 11.53
C VAL A 318 22.14 10.10 12.49
N PRO A 319 20.92 10.12 13.07
CA PRO A 319 20.44 9.02 13.90
C PRO A 319 20.41 7.66 13.18
N LEU A 320 20.04 7.63 11.89
CA LEU A 320 20.08 6.40 11.09
C LEU A 320 21.50 5.91 10.81
N LEU A 321 22.44 6.81 10.48
CA LEU A 321 23.85 6.45 10.30
C LEU A 321 24.47 5.90 11.59
N GLN A 322 24.15 6.49 12.74
CA GLN A 322 24.59 5.95 14.02
C GLN A 322 23.96 4.59 14.32
N ALA A 323 22.67 4.41 14.00
CA ALA A 323 21.97 3.14 14.19
C ALA A 323 22.57 2.03 13.31
N ILE A 324 22.81 2.28 12.02
CA ILE A 324 23.36 1.26 11.12
C ILE A 324 24.77 0.83 11.54
N VAL A 325 25.63 1.75 11.97
CA VAL A 325 26.99 1.42 12.42
C VAL A 325 26.96 0.48 13.63
N ARG A 326 26.04 0.72 14.58
CA ARG A 326 25.82 -0.16 15.74
C ARG A 326 25.23 -1.51 15.34
N LEU A 327 24.24 -1.51 14.44
CA LEU A 327 23.58 -2.72 13.95
C LEU A 327 24.53 -3.61 13.14
N SER A 328 25.33 -3.04 12.24
CA SER A 328 26.34 -3.78 11.48
C SER A 328 27.36 -4.47 12.39
N TRP A 329 27.70 -3.86 13.53
CA TRP A 329 28.55 -4.53 14.52
C TRP A 329 27.87 -5.74 15.17
N LYS A 330 26.57 -5.63 15.49
CA LYS A 330 25.77 -6.74 16.04
C LYS A 330 25.59 -7.89 15.04
N VAL A 331 25.31 -7.58 13.77
CA VAL A 331 25.04 -8.57 12.71
C VAL A 331 26.33 -9.02 11.99
N SER A 332 27.51 -8.55 12.43
CA SER A 332 28.81 -8.87 11.82
C SER A 332 28.90 -8.54 10.31
N LYS A 333 28.32 -7.42 9.90
CA LYS A 333 28.36 -6.90 8.52
C LYS A 333 29.33 -5.73 8.39
N ASP A 334 29.79 -5.46 7.17
CA ASP A 334 30.66 -4.31 6.91
C ASP A 334 29.94 -2.99 7.22
N LYS A 335 30.69 -2.05 7.80
CA LYS A 335 30.22 -0.74 8.27
C LYS A 335 31.07 0.44 7.78
N ARG A 336 32.16 0.15 7.04
CA ARG A 336 33.15 1.15 6.60
C ARG A 336 32.52 2.30 5.80
N GLN A 337 31.58 1.99 4.91
CA GLN A 337 30.87 2.99 4.11
C GLN A 337 30.12 3.98 5.00
N TRP A 338 29.36 3.47 5.97
CA TRP A 338 28.54 4.29 6.87
C TRP A 338 29.37 5.08 7.87
N GLU A 339 30.46 4.49 8.39
CA GLU A 339 31.44 5.21 9.22
C GLU A 339 32.10 6.35 8.47
N SER A 340 32.51 6.13 7.22
CA SER A 340 33.07 7.17 6.36
C SER A 340 32.09 8.31 6.12
N GLN A 341 30.82 8.00 5.83
CA GLN A 341 29.80 9.01 5.62
C GLN A 341 29.49 9.81 6.89
N LEU A 342 29.45 9.16 8.05
CA LEU A 342 29.27 9.83 9.34
C LEU A 342 30.45 10.77 9.66
N GLN A 343 31.68 10.35 9.32
CA GLN A 343 32.88 11.18 9.47
C GLN A 343 32.83 12.39 8.53
N GLN A 344 32.39 12.23 7.28
CA GLN A 344 32.22 13.36 6.34
C GLN A 344 31.22 14.41 6.86
N LEU A 345 30.12 13.98 7.49
CA LEU A 345 29.16 14.92 8.11
C LEU A 345 29.76 15.63 9.32
N LYS A 346 30.58 14.94 10.11
CA LYS A 346 31.30 15.56 11.23
C LYS A 346 32.31 16.60 10.73
N ASP A 347 33.04 16.28 9.67
CA ASP A 347 34.03 17.18 9.05
C ASP A 347 33.37 18.40 8.39
N SER A 348 32.13 18.28 7.92
CA SER A 348 31.33 19.40 7.41
C SER A 348 30.68 20.27 8.49
N GLY A 349 30.94 19.97 9.77
CA GLY A 349 30.49 20.76 10.92
C GLY A 349 29.12 20.34 11.48
N VAL A 350 28.55 19.21 11.06
CA VAL A 350 27.35 18.65 11.69
C VAL A 350 27.73 18.09 13.05
N ASP A 351 27.05 18.56 14.11
CA ASP A 351 27.23 17.97 15.43
C ASP A 351 26.59 16.59 15.46
N VAL A 352 27.42 15.56 15.33
CA VAL A 352 27.02 14.14 15.40
C VAL A 352 26.92 13.67 16.86
N GLY A 353 27.71 14.23 17.77
CA GLY A 353 27.88 13.70 19.12
C GLY A 353 26.74 14.02 20.07
N SER A 354 26.06 15.17 19.88
CA SER A 354 24.94 15.60 20.72
C SER A 354 23.56 15.19 20.20
N GLN A 355 23.49 14.52 19.04
CA GLN A 355 22.22 14.14 18.44
C GLN A 355 21.49 13.10 19.30
N PRO A 356 20.15 13.21 19.42
CA PRO A 356 19.35 12.22 20.11
C PRO A 356 19.47 10.86 19.42
N SER A 357 19.24 9.78 20.18
CA SER A 357 19.10 8.46 19.58
C SER A 357 17.92 8.42 18.59
N LEU A 358 17.96 7.46 17.65
CA LEU A 358 16.88 7.30 16.66
C LEU A 358 15.51 7.21 17.33
N LYS A 359 15.38 6.39 18.38
CA LYS A 359 14.14 6.25 19.15
C LYS A 359 13.73 7.55 19.83
N GLU A 360 14.67 8.26 20.48
CA GLU A 360 14.36 9.55 21.13
C GLU A 360 13.84 10.59 20.16
N TYR A 361 14.41 10.67 18.95
CA TYR A 361 13.91 11.53 17.89
C TYR A 361 12.47 11.16 17.53
N LEU A 362 12.22 9.88 17.22
CA LEU A 362 10.92 9.40 16.74
C LEU A 362 9.80 9.52 17.78
N VAL A 363 10.13 9.39 19.07
CA VAL A 363 9.17 9.59 20.17
C VAL A 363 8.76 11.06 20.27
N LYS A 364 9.69 12.00 20.03
CA LYS A 364 9.44 13.45 20.12
C LYS A 364 8.74 14.02 18.88
N GLU A 365 8.99 13.47 17.70
CA GLU A 365 8.46 13.97 16.43
C GLU A 365 6.92 13.87 16.36
N SER A 366 6.24 14.93 15.95
CA SER A 366 4.79 14.91 15.73
C SER A 366 4.49 14.68 14.25
N LEU A 367 3.81 13.58 13.92
CA LEU A 367 3.36 13.33 12.56
C LEU A 367 2.10 14.14 12.25
N GLU A 368 2.30 15.30 11.65
CA GLU A 368 1.22 16.09 11.08
C GLU A 368 0.90 15.58 9.66
N GLY A 369 -0.37 15.29 9.39
CA GLY A 369 -0.81 15.12 8.00
C GLY A 369 -0.73 16.44 7.26
N SER A 370 -0.97 16.41 5.95
CA SER A 370 -1.13 17.60 5.10
C SER A 370 -2.36 18.47 5.49
N GLU A 371 -2.91 18.29 6.70
CA GLU A 371 -3.95 19.08 7.36
C GLU A 371 -3.45 20.42 7.92
N GLY A 372 -2.14 20.57 8.21
CA GLY A 372 -1.58 21.75 8.89
C GLY A 372 -1.26 22.98 8.00
N GLY A 373 -1.24 22.82 6.67
CA GLY A 373 -0.82 23.87 5.74
C GLY A 373 -1.91 24.88 5.40
N ARG A 374 -2.46 25.61 6.37
CA ARG A 374 -2.95 26.96 6.04
C ARG A 374 -1.72 27.84 5.93
N HIS A 375 -1.42 28.32 4.73
CA HIS A 375 -0.57 29.49 4.55
C HIS A 375 -1.02 30.56 5.54
N LYS A 376 -0.23 30.76 6.60
CA LYS A 376 -0.22 32.02 7.31
C LYS A 376 0.38 32.98 6.29
N GLY A 377 -0.49 33.65 5.54
CA GLY A 377 -0.07 34.77 4.71
C GLY A 377 0.64 35.74 5.63
N ASP A 378 1.91 35.96 5.36
CA ASP A 378 2.64 37.12 5.85
C ASP A 378 1.96 38.35 5.22
N ASP A 379 0.94 38.88 5.90
CA ASP A 379 0.60 40.29 5.76
C ASP A 379 1.64 41.08 6.55
N VAL A 380 2.76 41.35 5.88
CA VAL A 380 3.66 42.46 6.20
C VAL A 380 3.87 43.25 4.91
N ALA A 381 3.00 44.23 4.70
CA ALA A 381 3.33 45.58 4.23
C ALA A 381 2.08 46.47 4.28
#